data_AF-F9PQG6-F1
#
_entry.id   AF-F9PQG6-F1
#
_cell.length_a   1.000
_cell.length_b   1.000
_cell.length_c   1.000
_cell.angle_alpha   90.00
_cell.angle_beta   90.00
_cell.angle_gamma   90.00
#
_symmetry.space_group_name_H-M   'P 1'
#
loop_
_entity.id
_entity.type
_entity.pdbx_description
1 polymer ?
#
loop_
_entity_poly.entity_id
_entity_poly.type
_entity_poly.pdbx_seq_one_letter_code
_entity_poly.pdbx_strand_id
1 'polypeptide(L)'
;MFHKEKYIIHKDSRIKDFCRVVFWYLLAFVNPRYFTKKIDKLVERYSDDNGIYEAAVGVDKTGMKEVFETGTYEELIELPFEDMMVPAPKNYDKILTQFYGDYMQKPSDAEIEYKSHLLDAYRIK
;
A
#
# COMPACT_ATOMS: atom_id res chain seq x y z
N MET A 1 10.52 25.35 3.74
CA MET A 1 11.65 24.59 3.14
C MET A 1 11.26 23.13 3.22
N PHE A 2 10.78 22.55 2.11
CA PHE A 2 10.06 21.28 2.09
C PHE A 2 11.02 20.08 2.18
N HIS A 3 10.89 19.27 3.22
CA HIS A 3 11.64 18.02 3.38
C HIS A 3 10.87 16.90 2.67
N LYS A 4 11.08 16.76 1.37
CA LYS A 4 10.58 15.65 0.57
C LYS A 4 11.36 14.41 0.99
N GLU A 5 10.79 13.51 1.81
CA GLU A 5 11.35 12.17 1.96
C GLU A 5 11.23 11.45 0.62
N LYS A 6 12.24 11.64 -0.23
CA LYS A 6 12.42 10.91 -1.47
C LYS A 6 12.88 9.52 -1.07
N TYR A 7 11.96 8.55 -0.98
CA TYR A 7 12.35 7.15 -0.77
C TYR A 7 13.27 6.60 -1.89
N ILE A 8 13.41 7.33 -3.01
CA ILE A 8 14.51 7.14 -3.98
C ILE A 8 15.19 8.49 -4.25
N ILE A 9 16.20 8.82 -3.45
CA ILE A 9 17.09 9.95 -3.72
C ILE A 9 17.99 9.56 -4.91
N HIS A 10 17.63 10.00 -6.12
CA HIS A 10 18.54 9.90 -7.26
C HIS A 10 19.76 10.79 -6.99
N LYS A 11 20.98 10.29 -7.24
CA LYS A 11 22.28 10.92 -6.90
C LYS A 11 22.72 10.87 -5.43
N ASP A 12 22.12 10.03 -4.59
CA ASP A 12 22.63 9.77 -3.24
C ASP A 12 24.00 9.07 -3.25
N SER A 13 24.22 8.13 -4.19
CA SER A 13 25.51 7.45 -4.34
C SER A 13 25.76 7.04 -5.78
N ARG A 14 26.95 7.40 -6.30
CA ARG A 14 27.40 7.03 -7.65
C ARG A 14 27.43 5.50 -7.84
N ILE A 15 27.72 4.74 -6.78
CA ILE A 15 27.73 3.27 -6.83
C ILE A 15 26.31 2.75 -6.95
N LYS A 16 25.37 3.25 -6.14
CA LYS A 16 23.95 2.82 -6.21
C LYS A 16 23.35 3.13 -7.58
N ASP A 17 23.65 4.30 -8.14
CA ASP A 17 23.18 4.70 -9.46
C ASP A 17 23.80 3.83 -10.57
N PHE A 18 25.10 3.51 -10.49
CA PHE A 18 25.74 2.58 -11.42
C PHE A 18 25.12 1.19 -11.35
N CYS A 19 24.96 0.61 -10.16
CA CYS A 19 24.30 -0.68 -9.98
C CYS A 19 22.88 -0.65 -10.56
N ARG A 20 22.10 0.41 -10.31
CA ARG A 20 20.72 0.53 -10.84
C ARG A 20 20.69 0.50 -12.36
N VAL A 21 21.58 1.24 -13.02
CA VAL A 21 21.67 1.26 -14.49
C VAL A 21 22.07 -0.12 -15.03
N VAL A 22 23.08 -0.74 -14.44
CA VAL A 22 23.52 -2.09 -14.84
C VAL A 22 22.39 -3.10 -14.67
N PHE A 23 21.70 -3.13 -13.52
CA PHE A 23 20.55 -4.00 -13.30
C PHE A 23 19.39 -3.70 -14.23
N TRP A 24 19.13 -2.42 -14.56
CA TRP A 24 18.07 -2.05 -15.49
C TRP A 24 18.29 -2.68 -16.87
N TYR A 25 19.50 -2.57 -17.42
CA TYR A 25 19.82 -3.19 -18.71
C TYR A 25 19.85 -4.72 -18.65
N LEU A 26 20.36 -5.32 -17.55
CA LEU A 26 20.33 -6.77 -17.38
C LEU A 26 18.90 -7.32 -17.29
N LEU A 27 18.02 -6.63 -16.57
CA LEU A 27 16.63 -7.03 -16.35
C LEU A 27 15.71 -6.63 -17.50
N ALA A 28 16.09 -5.68 -18.37
CA ALA A 28 15.30 -5.26 -19.52
C ALA A 28 14.99 -6.43 -20.48
N PHE A 29 15.85 -7.44 -20.53
CA PHE A 29 15.64 -8.65 -21.34
C PHE A 29 14.75 -9.70 -20.66
N VAL A 30 14.47 -9.54 -19.37
CA VAL A 30 13.59 -10.44 -18.61
C VAL A 30 12.17 -9.93 -18.72
N ASN A 31 11.27 -10.77 -19.22
CA ASN A 31 9.84 -10.42 -19.26
C ASN A 31 9.35 -10.12 -17.83
N PRO A 32 8.78 -8.93 -17.55
CA PRO A 32 8.31 -8.59 -16.20
C PRO A 32 7.34 -9.62 -15.60
N ARG A 33 6.54 -10.29 -16.43
CA ARG A 33 5.62 -11.36 -16.00
C ARG A 33 6.32 -12.56 -15.39
N TYR A 34 7.61 -12.76 -15.66
CA TYR A 34 8.42 -13.79 -15.01
C TYR A 34 8.45 -13.59 -13.49
N PHE A 35 8.67 -12.35 -13.04
CA PHE A 35 8.72 -12.02 -11.63
C PHE A 35 7.34 -12.12 -10.98
N THR A 36 6.29 -11.64 -11.65
CA THR A 36 4.90 -11.81 -11.17
C THR A 36 4.58 -13.30 -10.94
N LYS A 37 4.82 -14.17 -11.94
CA LYS A 37 4.59 -15.61 -11.78
C LYS A 37 5.42 -16.25 -10.67
N LYS A 38 6.62 -15.73 -10.40
CA LYS A 38 7.47 -16.22 -9.31
C LYS A 38 6.92 -15.80 -7.94
N ILE A 39 6.39 -14.57 -7.84
CA ILE A 39 5.70 -14.07 -6.64
C ILE A 39 4.43 -14.89 -6.42
N ASP A 40 3.59 -15.09 -7.44
CA ASP A 40 2.35 -15.86 -7.34
C ASP A 40 2.61 -17.28 -6.80
N LYS A 41 3.65 -17.96 -7.32
CA LYS A 41 4.05 -19.29 -6.82
C LYS A 41 4.56 -19.29 -5.38
N LEU A 42 5.13 -18.19 -4.91
CA LEU A 42 5.54 -18.06 -3.51
C LEU A 42 4.31 -17.83 -2.63
N VAL A 43 3.40 -16.94 -3.04
CA VAL A 43 2.14 -16.71 -2.35
C VAL A 43 1.38 -18.03 -2.22
N GLU A 44 1.12 -18.73 -3.33
CA GLU A 44 0.44 -20.03 -3.33
C GLU A 44 1.11 -21.08 -2.43
N ARG A 45 2.45 -21.11 -2.38
CA ARG A 45 3.19 -22.07 -1.53
C ARG A 45 3.05 -21.79 -0.03
N TYR A 46 2.96 -20.52 0.34
CA TYR A 46 2.97 -20.07 1.74
C TYR A 46 1.60 -19.62 2.24
N SER A 47 0.59 -19.58 1.39
CA SER A 47 -0.81 -19.41 1.77
C SER A 47 -1.33 -20.67 2.46
N ASP A 48 -2.05 -20.47 3.55
CA ASP A 48 -2.74 -21.52 4.30
C ASP A 48 -4.20 -21.09 4.49
N ASP A 49 -5.14 -21.89 3.97
CA ASP A 49 -6.58 -21.62 4.08
C ASP A 49 -7.06 -21.60 5.54
N ASN A 50 -6.32 -22.25 6.46
CA ASN A 50 -6.58 -22.23 7.90
C ASN A 50 -5.57 -21.35 8.66
N GLY A 51 -4.88 -20.46 7.95
CA GLY A 51 -3.94 -19.52 8.53
C GLY A 51 -4.62 -18.64 9.58
N ILE A 52 -3.84 -18.17 10.56
CA ILE A 52 -4.31 -17.26 11.62
C ILE A 52 -4.25 -15.78 11.19
N TYR A 53 -3.61 -15.49 10.05
CA TYR A 53 -3.49 -14.14 9.50
C TYR A 53 -3.86 -14.11 8.02
N GLU A 54 -4.44 -12.99 7.61
CA GLU A 54 -4.72 -12.61 6.23
C GLU A 54 -4.02 -11.27 5.92
N ALA A 55 -3.40 -11.17 4.75
CA ALA A 55 -2.63 -9.98 4.39
C ALA A 55 -2.48 -9.79 2.89
N ALA A 56 -2.49 -8.52 2.45
CA ALA A 56 -2.21 -8.13 1.07
C ALA A 56 -0.70 -7.85 0.87
N VAL A 57 0.16 -8.85 1.06
CA VAL A 57 1.61 -8.63 1.14
C VAL A 57 2.20 -8.01 -0.13
N GLY A 58 2.77 -6.81 0.01
CA GLY A 58 3.55 -6.16 -1.05
C GLY A 58 2.72 -5.31 -2.01
N VAL A 59 1.49 -4.96 -1.61
CA VAL A 59 0.65 -4.01 -2.34
C VAL A 59 1.06 -2.58 -2.03
N ASP A 60 1.32 -2.27 -0.75
CA ASP A 60 1.81 -0.97 -0.32
C ASP A 60 3.22 -1.03 0.32
N LYS A 61 3.61 0.09 0.95
CA LYS A 61 4.88 0.22 1.70
C LYS A 61 4.69 0.20 3.21
N THR A 62 3.49 -0.09 3.67
CA THR A 62 3.09 -0.09 5.08
C THR A 62 3.43 -1.39 5.79
N GLY A 63 3.74 -2.45 5.01
CA GLY A 63 4.37 -3.67 5.51
C GLY A 63 3.46 -4.42 6.46
N MET A 64 3.84 -4.53 7.74
CA MET A 64 3.06 -5.27 8.73
C MET A 64 1.69 -4.66 9.04
N LYS A 65 1.43 -3.41 8.63
CA LYS A 65 0.10 -2.80 8.74
C LYS A 65 -0.95 -3.44 7.82
N GLU A 66 -0.53 -4.18 6.79
CA GLU A 66 -1.43 -4.93 5.91
C GLU A 66 -1.79 -6.32 6.47
N VAL A 67 -1.25 -6.71 7.63
CA VAL A 67 -1.45 -8.05 8.22
C VAL A 67 -2.55 -7.99 9.28
N PHE A 68 -3.60 -8.77 9.10
CA PHE A 68 -4.75 -8.84 9.98
C PHE A 68 -5.02 -10.27 10.42
N GLU A 69 -5.75 -10.45 11.52
CA GLU A 69 -6.26 -11.78 11.90
C GLU A 69 -7.27 -12.26 10.86
N THR A 70 -7.26 -13.55 10.55
CA THR A 70 -8.19 -14.16 9.58
C THR A 70 -9.64 -13.83 9.91
N GLY A 71 -10.44 -13.49 8.90
CA GLY A 71 -11.84 -13.12 9.05
C GLY A 71 -12.06 -11.62 9.34
N THR A 72 -11.00 -10.81 9.38
CA THR A 72 -11.12 -9.36 9.52
C THR A 72 -11.92 -8.75 8.35
N TYR A 73 -11.75 -9.28 7.14
CA TYR A 73 -12.44 -8.83 5.92
C TYR A 73 -13.69 -9.63 5.53
N GLU A 74 -14.04 -10.70 6.26
CA GLU A 74 -15.04 -11.69 5.81
C GLU A 74 -16.48 -11.16 5.84
N GLU A 75 -16.87 -10.50 6.93
CA GLU A 75 -18.22 -9.97 7.12
C GLU A 75 -18.31 -8.52 6.64
N LEU A 76 -19.27 -8.25 5.74
CA LEU A 76 -19.57 -6.91 5.25
C LEU A 76 -20.86 -6.37 5.85
N ILE A 77 -20.90 -5.06 6.09
CA ILE A 77 -22.07 -4.30 6.52
C ILE A 77 -22.29 -3.12 5.58
N GLU A 78 -23.55 -2.69 5.46
CA GLU A 78 -23.91 -1.48 4.71
C GLU A 78 -23.76 -0.25 5.60
N LEU A 79 -22.96 0.73 5.17
CA LEU A 79 -22.77 2.01 5.85
C LEU A 79 -23.22 3.17 4.97
N PRO A 80 -23.83 4.22 5.55
CA PRO A 80 -24.14 5.43 4.80
C PRO A 80 -22.84 6.18 4.47
N PHE A 81 -22.69 6.57 3.21
CA PHE A 81 -21.61 7.41 2.71
C PHE A 81 -22.20 8.44 1.74
N GLU A 82 -22.16 9.71 2.11
CA GLU A 82 -22.84 10.80 1.39
C GLU A 82 -24.33 10.50 1.16
N ASP A 83 -24.77 10.35 -0.09
CA ASP A 83 -26.14 10.06 -0.50
C ASP A 83 -26.38 8.58 -0.88
N MET A 84 -25.42 7.69 -0.59
CA MET A 84 -25.49 6.27 -0.91
C MET A 84 -25.18 5.36 0.29
N MET A 85 -25.48 4.08 0.13
CA MET A 85 -25.02 3.01 1.02
C MET A 85 -23.86 2.27 0.36
N VAL A 86 -22.81 2.00 1.14
CA VAL A 86 -21.62 1.30 0.67
C VAL A 86 -21.34 0.08 1.54
N PRO A 87 -20.94 -1.06 0.94
CA PRO A 87 -20.45 -2.19 1.70
C PRO A 87 -19.07 -1.86 2.29
N ALA A 88 -18.92 -2.08 3.59
CA ALA A 88 -17.66 -1.96 4.30
C ALA A 88 -17.41 -3.20 5.16
N PRO A 89 -16.15 -3.59 5.41
CA PRO A 89 -15.84 -4.63 6.38
C PRO A 89 -16.43 -4.27 7.73
N LYS A 90 -17.12 -5.20 8.40
CA LYS A 90 -17.67 -4.98 9.75
C LYS A 90 -16.61 -4.51 10.74
N ASN A 91 -15.38 -4.99 10.57
CA ASN A 91 -14.22 -4.63 11.37
C ASN A 91 -13.47 -3.40 10.83
N TYR A 92 -14.14 -2.50 10.10
CA TYR A 92 -13.53 -1.30 9.50
C TYR A 92 -12.75 -0.48 10.52
N ASP A 93 -13.22 -0.37 11.76
CA ASP A 93 -12.56 0.41 12.81
C ASP A 93 -11.16 -0.12 13.13
N LYS A 94 -11.00 -1.45 13.23
CA LYS A 94 -9.70 -2.11 13.42
C LYS A 94 -8.77 -1.85 12.25
N ILE A 95 -9.29 -1.97 11.02
CA ILE A 95 -8.53 -1.72 9.79
C ILE A 95 -8.02 -0.28 9.76
N LEU A 96 -8.93 0.70 9.89
CA LEU A 96 -8.60 2.12 9.83
C LEU A 96 -7.65 2.53 10.96
N THR A 97 -7.84 2.00 12.16
CA THR A 97 -6.94 2.26 13.29
C THR A 97 -5.54 1.70 13.05
N GLN A 98 -5.40 0.49 12.50
CA GLN A 98 -4.10 -0.10 12.21
C GLN A 98 -3.34 0.67 11.11
N PHE A 99 -4.05 1.13 10.08
CA PHE A 99 -3.44 1.91 9.00
C PHE A 99 -3.06 3.33 9.44
N TYR A 100 -4.00 4.04 10.07
CA TYR A 100 -3.94 5.49 10.25
C TYR A 100 -3.81 5.97 11.71
N GLY A 101 -3.97 5.10 12.69
CA GLY A 101 -4.00 5.48 14.10
C GLY A 101 -5.36 6.08 14.48
N ASP A 102 -5.37 7.28 15.08
CA ASP A 102 -6.60 8.00 15.39
C ASP A 102 -7.23 8.59 14.10
N TYR A 103 -7.83 7.71 13.29
CA TYR A 103 -8.27 8.01 11.93
C TYR A 103 -9.46 8.98 11.87
N MET A 104 -10.17 9.18 12.99
CA MET A 104 -11.27 10.13 13.09
C MET A 104 -10.78 11.55 13.39
N GLN A 105 -9.53 11.70 13.81
CA GLN A 105 -8.90 12.99 13.97
C GLN A 105 -8.42 13.50 12.60
N LYS A 106 -8.80 14.73 12.25
CA LYS A 106 -8.28 15.40 11.06
C LYS A 106 -6.73 15.42 11.15
N PRO A 107 -6.01 14.89 10.15
CA PRO A 107 -4.56 14.97 10.12
C PRO A 107 -4.09 16.43 10.10
N SER A 108 -2.84 16.67 10.49
CA SER A 108 -2.28 18.02 10.46
C SER A 108 -2.27 18.58 9.04
N ASP A 109 -2.32 19.91 8.89
CA ASP A 109 -2.32 20.53 7.55
C ASP A 109 -1.06 20.15 6.74
N ALA A 110 0.06 19.88 7.42
CA ALA A 110 1.29 19.38 6.78
C ALA A 110 1.15 17.94 6.24
N GLU A 111 0.43 17.06 6.94
CA GLU A 111 0.13 15.70 6.49
C GLU A 111 -0.91 15.69 5.36
N ILE A 112 -1.86 16.63 5.37
CA ILE A 112 -2.82 16.80 4.28
C ILE A 112 -2.14 17.35 3.02
N GLU A 113 -1.22 18.30 3.18
CA GLU A 113 -0.42 18.84 2.07
C GLU A 113 0.57 17.80 1.51
N TYR A 114 0.87 16.74 2.27
CA TYR A 114 1.67 15.61 1.81
C TYR A 114 0.94 14.81 0.71
N LYS A 115 1.15 15.22 -0.55
CA LYS A 115 0.69 14.49 -1.74
C LYS A 115 1.49 13.20 -1.94
N SER A 116 1.03 12.08 -1.38
CA SER A 116 1.63 10.75 -1.66
C SER A 116 1.44 10.32 -3.13
N HIS A 117 0.39 10.84 -3.78
CA HIS A 117 0.07 10.62 -5.19
C HIS A 117 -0.02 11.95 -5.94
N LEU A 118 0.42 11.94 -7.20
CA LEU A 118 0.45 13.07 -8.15
C LEU A 118 -0.96 13.52 -8.61
N LEU A 119 -1.99 13.41 -7.76
CA LEU A 119 -3.35 13.80 -8.10
C LEU A 119 -3.60 15.24 -7.66
N ASP A 120 -3.82 16.11 -8.63
CA ASP A 120 -4.40 17.42 -8.38
C ASP A 120 -5.92 17.27 -8.29
N ALA A 121 -6.43 17.22 -7.06
CA ALA A 121 -7.86 17.24 -6.83
C ALA A 121 -8.38 18.67 -7.04
N TYR A 122 -9.10 18.89 -8.13
CA TYR A 122 -9.82 20.14 -8.37
C TYR A 122 -11.20 20.05 -7.72
N ARG A 123 -11.47 20.96 -6.78
CA ARG A 123 -12.82 21.15 -6.27
C ARG A 123 -13.60 21.95 -7.32
N ILE A 124 -14.52 21.29 -8.03
CA ILE A 124 -15.51 21.99 -8.84
C ILE A 124 -16.45 22.69 -7.85
N LYS A 125 -16.56 24.01 -7.97
CA LYS A 125 -17.47 24.84 -7.16
C LYS A 125 -18.90 24.70 -7.64
#